data_AF-G8XZD9-F1
#
_entry.id   AF-G8XZD9-F1
#
_cell.length_a   1.000
_cell.length_b   1.000
_cell.length_c   1.000
_cell.angle_alpha   90.00
_cell.angle_beta   90.00
_cell.angle_gamma   90.00
#
_symmetry.space_group_name_H-M   'P 1'
#
loop_
_entity.id
_entity.type
_entity.pdbx_description
1 polymer ?
#
loop_
_entity_poly.entity_id
_entity_poly.type
_entity_poly.pdbx_seq_one_letter_code
_entity_poly.pdbx_strand_id
1 'polypeptide(L)'
;MVNPKQSKNKNTRFSYKDRHELKSKEIKKSLTHRATLRRKYFKMLENEGLSSNAGEAKEREGASGDHESEEASLSEKPEHGESREHEAREKTNVKQTKKALPYIERAKKVKELKEKRRQEKLKQIRDQLKASESKTLQRQKEKEILSQKTKRGQPLMGPRINNLLDKIRKDMK
;
A
#
# COMPACT_ATOMS: atom_id res chain seq x y z
N MET A 1 9.41 25.60 21.91
CA MET A 1 8.72 24.46 21.24
C MET A 1 8.72 24.75 19.73
N VAL A 2 9.10 23.79 18.86
CA VAL A 2 9.06 23.98 17.39
C VAL A 2 8.58 22.69 16.74
N ASN A 3 7.60 22.78 15.83
CA ASN A 3 6.99 21.63 15.15
C ASN A 3 7.50 21.50 13.69
N PRO A 4 8.36 20.51 13.36
CA PRO A 4 8.72 20.23 11.98
C PRO A 4 7.59 19.49 11.24
N LYS A 5 6.62 20.24 10.69
CA LYS A 5 5.54 19.67 9.87
C LYS A 5 6.07 19.15 8.52
N GLN A 6 6.23 17.83 8.45
CA GLN A 6 6.16 16.97 7.26
C GLN A 6 6.54 17.58 5.89
N SER A 7 7.78 17.36 5.43
CA SER A 7 8.04 17.27 3.99
C SER A 7 7.90 15.81 3.54
N LYS A 8 6.78 15.51 2.85
CA LYS A 8 6.57 14.24 2.16
C LYS A 8 6.63 14.48 0.65
N ASN A 9 7.85 14.51 0.11
CA ASN A 9 8.10 14.59 -1.33
C ASN A 9 7.59 13.33 -2.05
N LYS A 10 6.27 13.27 -2.31
CA LYS A 10 5.62 12.28 -3.17
C LYS A 10 5.93 12.58 -4.64
N ASN A 11 7.21 12.59 -5.02
CA ASN A 11 7.64 12.87 -6.39
C ASN A 11 7.50 11.64 -7.29
N THR A 12 6.34 10.98 -7.24
CA THR A 12 5.93 9.96 -8.21
C THR A 12 5.38 10.69 -9.42
N ARG A 13 6.25 10.95 -10.41
CA ARG A 13 5.83 11.34 -11.77
C ARG A 13 5.06 10.17 -12.38
N PHE A 14 3.75 10.09 -12.10
CA PHE A 14 2.88 9.06 -12.66
C PHE A 14 2.98 9.08 -14.18
N SER A 15 3.38 7.96 -14.76
CA SER A 15 3.41 7.76 -16.21
C SER A 15 2.05 8.16 -16.78
N TYR A 16 2.04 8.90 -17.88
CA TYR A 16 0.79 9.39 -18.47
C TYR A 16 -0.15 8.22 -18.83
N LYS A 17 0.44 7.07 -19.19
CA LYS A 17 -0.25 5.80 -19.48
C LYS A 17 -1.06 5.28 -18.28
N ASP A 18 -0.53 5.38 -17.06
CA ASP A 18 -1.19 4.87 -15.84
C ASP A 18 -2.34 5.76 -15.35
N ARG A 19 -2.42 7.02 -15.81
CA ARG A 19 -3.42 7.99 -15.34
C ARG A 19 -4.85 7.53 -15.58
N HIS A 20 -5.10 6.83 -16.69
CA HIS A 20 -6.43 6.26 -16.97
C HIS A 20 -6.78 5.18 -15.94
N GLU A 21 -5.92 4.18 -15.75
CA GLU A 21 -6.16 3.12 -14.76
C GLU A 21 -6.30 3.66 -13.34
N LEU A 22 -5.50 4.65 -12.94
CA LEU A 22 -5.57 5.25 -11.61
C LEU A 22 -6.93 5.93 -11.39
N LYS A 23 -7.43 6.68 -12.38
CA LYS A 23 -8.80 7.22 -12.37
C LYS A 23 -9.85 6.10 -12.32
N SER A 24 -9.73 5.04 -13.13
CA SER A 24 -10.67 3.91 -13.10
C SER A 24 -10.68 3.20 -11.75
N LYS A 25 -9.52 3.03 -11.10
CA LYS A 25 -9.37 2.45 -9.75
C LYS A 25 -9.99 3.35 -8.68
N GLU A 26 -9.83 4.66 -8.80
CA GLU A 26 -10.45 5.66 -7.91
C GLU A 26 -11.99 5.73 -8.07
N ILE A 27 -12.50 5.71 -9.31
CA ILE A 27 -13.94 5.66 -9.61
C ILE A 27 -14.56 4.38 -9.07
N LYS A 28 -13.95 3.21 -9.30
CA LYS A 28 -14.40 1.93 -8.73
C LYS A 28 -14.45 1.98 -7.19
N LYS A 29 -13.46 2.62 -6.55
CA LYS A 29 -13.40 2.82 -5.10
C LYS A 29 -14.50 3.77 -4.58
N SER A 30 -14.74 4.91 -5.25
CA SER A 30 -15.77 5.88 -4.83
C SER A 30 -17.19 5.34 -5.03
N LEU A 31 -17.46 4.61 -6.12
CA LEU A 31 -18.72 3.91 -6.36
C LEU A 31 -18.97 2.82 -5.29
N THR A 32 -17.95 2.01 -4.98
CA THR A 32 -18.06 0.98 -3.92
C THR A 32 -18.33 1.61 -2.56
N HIS A 33 -17.68 2.75 -2.25
CA HIS A 33 -17.92 3.51 -1.03
C HIS A 33 -19.35 4.07 -0.98
N ARG A 34 -19.83 4.70 -2.06
CA ARG A 34 -21.21 5.22 -2.19
C ARG A 34 -22.26 4.12 -2.01
N ALA A 35 -22.04 2.94 -2.61
CA ALA A 35 -22.92 1.78 -2.46
C ALA A 35 -22.88 1.15 -1.06
N THR A 36 -21.77 1.30 -0.34
CA THR A 36 -21.64 0.86 1.07
C THR A 36 -22.32 1.85 2.01
N LEU A 37 -22.15 3.17 1.80
CA LEU A 37 -22.85 4.21 2.55
C LEU A 37 -24.37 4.11 2.38
N ARG A 38 -24.87 3.95 1.15
CA ARG A 38 -26.30 3.70 0.88
C ARG A 38 -26.82 2.49 1.66
N ARG A 39 -26.13 1.34 1.60
CA ARG A 39 -26.50 0.14 2.36
C ARG A 39 -26.45 0.33 3.87
N LYS A 40 -25.52 1.14 4.41
CA LYS A 40 -25.52 1.50 5.84
C LYS A 40 -26.70 2.41 6.19
N TYR A 41 -27.00 3.40 5.35
CA TYR A 41 -28.08 4.35 5.57
C TYR A 41 -29.46 3.69 5.58
N PHE A 42 -29.77 2.84 4.58
CA PHE A 42 -31.03 2.09 4.59
C PHE A 42 -31.16 1.20 5.84
N LYS A 43 -30.08 0.55 6.28
CA LYS A 43 -30.05 -0.19 7.56
C LYS A 43 -30.25 0.66 8.82
N MET A 44 -29.94 1.96 8.79
CA MET A 44 -30.31 2.87 9.88
C MET A 44 -31.82 3.14 9.84
N LEU A 45 -32.37 3.49 8.67
CA LEU A 45 -33.82 3.73 8.50
C LEU A 45 -34.68 2.51 8.81
N GLU A 46 -34.23 1.30 8.44
CA GLU A 46 -34.83 0.01 8.81
C GLU A 46 -34.89 -0.15 10.34
N ASN A 47 -33.77 0.10 11.04
CA ASN A 47 -33.69 -0.01 12.50
C ASN A 47 -34.45 1.11 13.24
N GLU A 48 -34.58 2.29 12.63
CA GLU A 48 -35.30 3.46 13.15
C GLU A 48 -36.81 3.41 12.83
N GLY A 49 -37.29 2.36 12.12
CA GLY A 49 -38.70 2.17 11.76
C GLY A 49 -39.23 3.12 10.66
N LEU A 50 -38.35 3.90 10.03
CA LEU A 50 -38.69 4.97 9.09
C LEU A 50 -38.87 4.50 7.64
N SER A 51 -38.58 3.22 7.34
CA SER A 51 -38.53 2.71 5.96
C SER A 51 -39.88 2.49 5.26
N SER A 52 -41.01 2.59 5.96
CA SER A 52 -42.29 2.02 5.50
C SER A 52 -43.13 2.91 4.58
N ASN A 53 -42.97 4.24 4.61
CA ASN A 53 -43.92 5.19 3.98
C ASN A 53 -43.37 5.96 2.76
N ALA A 54 -42.24 5.53 2.19
CA ALA A 54 -41.65 6.13 0.98
C ALA A 54 -41.99 5.34 -0.31
N GLY A 55 -43.07 4.54 -0.31
CA GLY A 55 -43.44 3.64 -1.40
C GLY A 55 -44.38 4.24 -2.46
N GLU A 56 -45.14 5.29 -2.12
CA GLU A 56 -46.21 5.85 -2.96
C GLU A 56 -45.81 7.19 -3.58
N ALA A 57 -44.94 7.13 -4.59
CA ALA A 57 -44.56 8.27 -5.43
C ALA A 57 -44.16 7.80 -6.85
N LYS A 58 -45.14 7.27 -7.59
CA LYS A 58 -45.05 6.98 -9.03
C LYS A 58 -46.32 7.49 -9.71
N GLU A 59 -46.17 8.04 -10.93
CA GLU A 59 -47.23 8.68 -11.74
C GLU A 59 -47.71 10.02 -11.11
N ARG A 60 -47.86 11.16 -11.81
CA ARG A 60 -47.78 11.59 -13.24
C ARG A 60 -47.61 13.14 -13.28
N GLU A 61 -46.98 13.87 -14.22
CA GLU A 61 -46.10 13.58 -15.39
C GLU A 61 -44.82 14.46 -15.33
N GLY A 62 -44.19 15.10 -16.35
CA GLY A 62 -44.51 15.28 -17.78
C GLY A 62 -43.45 16.08 -18.57
N ALA A 63 -43.89 16.89 -19.54
CA ALA A 63 -43.10 17.59 -20.58
C ALA A 63 -42.24 18.78 -20.08
N SER A 64 -41.21 19.28 -20.79
CA SER A 64 -40.73 19.02 -22.16
C SER A 64 -39.18 19.12 -22.26
N GLY A 65 -38.58 18.63 -23.35
CA GLY A 65 -37.12 18.68 -23.55
C GLY A 65 -36.65 17.84 -24.74
N ASP A 66 -37.05 18.24 -25.94
CA ASP A 66 -36.88 17.48 -27.19
C ASP A 66 -35.45 17.58 -27.77
N HIS A 67 -34.87 16.44 -28.17
CA HIS A 67 -33.94 16.36 -29.30
C HIS A 67 -33.80 14.91 -29.82
N GLU A 68 -33.99 14.75 -31.12
CA GLU A 68 -33.81 13.54 -31.94
C GLU A 68 -32.37 12.94 -31.81
N SER A 69 -32.24 11.61 -31.69
CA SER A 69 -31.90 10.61 -32.75
C SER A 69 -30.38 10.32 -32.86
N GLU A 70 -29.86 9.25 -33.48
CA GLU A 70 -30.43 8.19 -34.34
C GLU A 70 -30.18 6.74 -33.82
N GLU A 71 -30.43 5.74 -34.68
CA GLU A 71 -30.44 4.29 -34.41
C GLU A 71 -29.05 3.58 -34.46
N ALA A 72 -29.11 2.25 -34.64
CA ALA A 72 -28.07 1.24 -34.89
C ALA A 72 -27.46 0.60 -33.63
N SER A 73 -27.90 -0.59 -33.19
CA SER A 73 -27.93 -1.89 -33.91
C SER A 73 -26.55 -2.40 -34.31
N LEU A 74 -25.93 -3.19 -33.44
CA LEU A 74 -25.69 -4.60 -33.77
C LEU A 74 -25.46 -5.44 -32.50
N SER A 75 -25.90 -6.70 -32.53
CA SER A 75 -25.47 -7.72 -31.57
C SER A 75 -24.34 -8.54 -32.19
N GLU A 76 -23.19 -8.64 -31.55
CA GLU A 76 -22.19 -9.63 -31.94
C GLU A 76 -21.37 -10.14 -30.75
N LYS A 77 -21.14 -11.46 -30.74
CA LYS A 77 -20.15 -12.12 -29.87
C LYS A 77 -18.89 -12.36 -30.69
N PRO A 78 -17.72 -12.20 -30.07
CA PRO A 78 -16.74 -13.28 -30.06
C PRO A 78 -16.62 -13.85 -28.62
N GLU A 79 -16.53 -15.15 -28.38
CA GLU A 79 -15.65 -16.19 -28.97
C GLU A 79 -14.18 -16.06 -28.58
N HIS A 80 -13.64 -17.21 -28.16
CA HIS A 80 -12.30 -17.56 -27.66
C HIS A 80 -11.17 -16.52 -27.47
N GLY A 81 -10.54 -16.60 -26.28
CA GLY A 81 -9.25 -15.93 -25.99
C GLY A 81 -8.47 -16.42 -24.76
N GLU A 82 -8.79 -17.59 -24.17
CA GLU A 82 -8.13 -18.09 -22.94
C GLU A 82 -6.76 -18.76 -23.17
N SER A 83 -5.83 -18.05 -23.81
CA SER A 83 -4.42 -18.45 -23.89
C SER A 83 -3.68 -18.11 -22.60
N ARG A 84 -3.95 -18.83 -21.50
CA ARG A 84 -3.20 -18.69 -20.24
C ARG A 84 -2.34 -19.92 -19.98
N GLU A 85 -1.06 -19.77 -20.32
CA GLU A 85 -0.05 -20.82 -20.36
C GLU A 85 0.10 -21.57 -19.03
N HIS A 86 0.40 -22.86 -19.15
CA HIS A 86 0.19 -23.87 -18.11
C HIS A 86 1.52 -24.41 -17.53
N GLU A 87 2.43 -23.51 -17.14
CA GLU A 87 3.73 -23.86 -16.53
C GLU A 87 3.92 -23.21 -15.13
N ALA A 88 4.52 -23.85 -14.14
CA ALA A 88 4.80 -25.28 -13.97
C ALA A 88 4.26 -25.72 -12.59
N ARG A 89 3.71 -26.93 -12.50
CA ARG A 89 2.89 -27.35 -11.35
C ARG A 89 3.32 -28.69 -10.77
N GLU A 90 4.57 -28.75 -10.30
CA GLU A 90 5.10 -29.90 -9.56
C GLU A 90 4.33 -30.11 -8.24
N LYS A 91 3.41 -31.08 -8.26
CA LYS A 91 2.61 -31.48 -7.09
C LYS A 91 3.31 -32.64 -6.37
N THR A 92 4.17 -32.35 -5.41
CA THR A 92 4.61 -33.36 -4.44
C THR A 92 3.40 -33.83 -3.61
N ASN A 93 2.83 -34.97 -3.99
CA ASN A 93 1.45 -35.35 -3.70
C ASN A 93 1.25 -35.98 -2.31
N VAL A 94 1.72 -35.33 -1.25
CA VAL A 94 1.67 -35.83 0.14
C VAL A 94 0.32 -35.48 0.79
N LYS A 95 -0.76 -36.09 0.30
CA LYS A 95 -2.10 -36.03 0.92
C LYS A 95 -2.19 -36.86 2.21
N GLN A 96 -1.38 -36.53 3.22
CA GLN A 96 -1.59 -37.06 4.57
C GLN A 96 -2.93 -36.55 5.11
N THR A 97 -3.84 -37.46 5.46
CA THR A 97 -5.21 -37.22 5.94
C THR A 97 -5.24 -36.71 7.40
N LYS A 98 -4.54 -35.61 7.66
CA LYS A 98 -4.48 -34.96 8.97
C LYS A 98 -5.88 -34.46 9.34
N LYS A 99 -6.50 -35.12 10.33
CA LYS A 99 -7.83 -34.79 10.87
C LYS A 99 -7.91 -33.28 11.13
N ALA A 100 -8.89 -32.63 10.52
CA ALA A 100 -8.98 -31.17 10.54
C ALA A 100 -9.24 -30.68 11.98
N LEU A 101 -8.23 -30.05 12.59
CA LEU A 101 -8.24 -29.55 13.98
C LEU A 101 -9.58 -28.88 14.36
N PRO A 102 -10.08 -29.04 15.60
CA PRO A 102 -11.36 -28.44 15.99
C PRO A 102 -11.38 -26.93 15.75
N TYR A 103 -12.56 -26.39 15.42
CA TYR A 103 -12.71 -24.99 14.99
C TYR A 103 -12.10 -23.98 15.99
N ILE A 104 -12.27 -24.25 17.29
CA ILE A 104 -11.73 -23.45 18.40
C ILE A 104 -10.19 -23.37 18.34
N GLU A 105 -9.50 -24.47 18.05
CA GLU A 105 -8.05 -24.47 17.89
C GLU A 105 -7.60 -23.74 16.63
N ARG A 106 -8.32 -23.90 15.51
CA ARG A 106 -8.03 -23.13 14.29
C ARG A 106 -8.15 -21.63 14.54
N ALA A 107 -9.19 -21.20 15.28
CA ALA A 107 -9.36 -19.79 15.68
C ALA A 107 -8.19 -19.29 16.56
N LYS A 108 -7.77 -20.06 17.58
CA LYS A 108 -6.60 -19.75 18.42
C LYS A 108 -5.31 -19.62 17.60
N LYS A 109 -4.98 -20.63 16.79
CA LYS A 109 -3.78 -20.65 15.92
C LYS A 109 -3.77 -19.49 14.90
N VAL A 110 -4.93 -19.11 14.35
CA VAL A 110 -5.04 -17.92 13.48
C VAL A 110 -4.85 -16.61 14.24
N LYS A 111 -5.31 -16.50 15.50
CA LYS A 111 -5.04 -15.33 16.36
C LYS A 111 -3.54 -15.21 16.67
N GLU A 112 -2.91 -16.29 17.10
CA GLU A 112 -1.46 -16.36 17.36
C GLU A 112 -0.62 -15.97 16.14
N LEU A 113 -0.95 -16.49 14.95
CA LEU A 113 -0.24 -16.15 13.71
C LEU A 113 -0.43 -14.68 13.31
N LYS A 114 -1.60 -14.09 13.53
CA LYS A 114 -1.83 -12.64 13.34
C LYS A 114 -1.01 -11.80 14.32
N GLU A 115 -0.88 -12.27 15.56
CA GLU A 115 -0.12 -11.59 16.60
C GLU A 115 1.39 -11.67 16.39
N LYS A 116 1.94 -12.86 16.08
CA LYS A 116 3.35 -13.05 15.70
C LYS A 116 3.73 -12.15 14.51
N ARG A 117 2.91 -12.13 13.45
CA ARG A 117 3.08 -11.21 12.30
C ARG A 117 3.01 -9.72 12.66
N ARG A 118 2.33 -9.35 13.76
CA ARG A 118 2.31 -7.97 14.28
C ARG A 118 3.58 -7.67 15.07
N GLN A 119 4.03 -8.60 15.93
CA GLN A 119 5.27 -8.50 16.70
C GLN A 119 6.50 -8.45 15.78
N GLU A 120 6.56 -9.31 14.76
CA GLU A 120 7.60 -9.32 13.70
C GLU A 120 7.71 -7.96 13.00
N LYS A 121 6.59 -7.37 12.56
CA LYS A 121 6.57 -6.05 11.93
C LYS A 121 7.01 -4.94 12.88
N LEU A 122 6.60 -4.97 14.14
CA LEU A 122 7.04 -4.01 15.16
C LEU A 122 8.53 -4.16 15.46
N LYS A 123 9.07 -5.39 15.43
CA LYS A 123 10.51 -5.65 15.55
C LYS A 123 11.27 -5.09 14.33
N GLN A 124 10.83 -5.40 13.11
CA GLN A 124 11.43 -4.88 11.87
C GLN A 124 11.48 -3.34 11.85
N ILE A 125 10.40 -2.66 12.30
CA ILE A 125 10.37 -1.19 12.41
C ILE A 125 11.38 -0.68 13.45
N ARG A 126 11.44 -1.31 14.64
CA ARG A 126 12.42 -0.95 15.69
C ARG A 126 13.87 -1.15 15.22
N ASP A 127 14.14 -2.25 14.52
CA ASP A 127 15.48 -2.59 14.03
C ASP A 127 15.90 -1.65 12.89
N GLN A 128 14.97 -1.24 12.01
CA GLN A 128 15.20 -0.20 11.00
C GLN A 128 15.47 1.18 11.61
N LEU A 129 14.72 1.59 12.64
CA LEU A 129 14.95 2.86 13.35
C LEU A 129 16.34 2.88 14.01
N LYS A 130 16.68 1.85 14.78
CA LYS A 130 18.01 1.69 15.39
C LYS A 130 19.14 1.70 14.35
N ALA A 131 18.94 1.05 13.21
CA ALA A 131 19.91 1.02 12.12
C ALA A 131 20.01 2.35 11.33
N SER A 132 19.04 3.26 11.49
CA SER A 132 19.12 4.64 11.01
C SER A 132 19.82 5.54 12.03
N GLU A 133 19.43 5.42 13.31
CA GLU A 133 20.00 6.16 14.44
C GLU A 133 21.51 5.92 14.57
N SER A 134 21.96 4.66 14.52
CA SER A 134 23.39 4.31 14.58
C SER A 134 24.17 4.91 13.41
N LYS A 135 23.62 4.91 12.19
CA LYS A 135 24.24 5.53 11.01
C LYS A 135 24.27 7.05 11.10
N THR A 136 23.28 7.70 11.70
CA THR A 136 23.33 9.15 11.93
C THR A 136 24.37 9.52 12.98
N LEU A 137 24.48 8.74 14.06
CA LEU A 137 25.49 8.94 15.12
C LEU A 137 26.92 8.67 14.60
N GLN A 138 27.11 7.66 13.76
CA GLN A 138 28.39 7.40 13.07
C GLN A 138 28.80 8.60 12.21
N ARG A 139 27.90 9.07 11.32
CA ARG A 139 28.15 10.25 10.47
C ARG A 139 28.44 11.53 11.25
N GLN A 140 27.82 11.72 12.42
CA GLN A 140 28.10 12.85 13.30
C GLN A 140 29.53 12.77 13.86
N LYS A 141 29.92 11.63 14.44
CA LYS A 141 31.28 11.39 14.94
C LYS A 141 32.35 11.50 13.85
N GLU A 142 32.10 10.90 12.68
CA GLU A 142 32.98 11.02 11.51
C GLU A 142 33.15 12.48 11.07
N LYS A 143 32.05 13.24 11.01
CA LYS A 143 32.07 14.67 10.66
C LYS A 143 32.84 15.49 11.70
N GLU A 144 32.63 15.23 12.99
CA GLU A 144 33.35 15.89 14.09
C GLU A 144 34.86 15.65 13.96
N ILE A 145 35.29 14.38 13.86
CA ILE A 145 36.69 13.98 13.65
C ILE A 145 37.28 14.63 12.40
N LEU A 146 36.58 14.61 11.26
CA LEU A 146 37.05 15.20 10.00
C LEU A 146 37.04 16.74 9.99
N SER A 147 36.31 17.37 10.90
CA SER A 147 36.25 18.84 11.06
C SER A 147 37.38 19.42 11.92
N GLN A 148 38.10 18.57 12.66
CA GLN A 148 39.22 19.00 13.50
C GLN A 148 40.31 19.70 12.69
N LYS A 149 40.94 20.71 13.30
CA LYS A 149 41.99 21.54 12.71
C LYS A 149 43.21 21.60 13.63
N THR A 150 44.38 21.82 13.05
CA THR A 150 45.63 22.07 13.79
C THR A 150 45.66 23.50 14.35
N LYS A 151 46.62 23.82 15.21
CA LYS A 151 46.85 25.18 15.75
C LYS A 151 47.01 26.26 14.67
N ARG A 152 47.39 25.89 13.43
CA ARG A 152 47.54 26.79 12.26
C ARG A 152 46.31 26.79 11.33
N GLY A 153 45.16 26.25 11.77
CA GLY A 153 43.90 26.25 11.01
C GLY A 153 43.80 25.23 9.86
N GLN A 154 44.90 24.56 9.50
CA GLN A 154 44.91 23.44 8.55
C GLN A 154 44.05 22.27 9.07
N PRO A 155 43.40 21.47 8.21
CA PRO A 155 42.66 20.29 8.64
C PRO A 155 43.58 19.25 9.30
N LEU A 156 43.11 18.55 10.32
CA LEU A 156 43.85 17.47 10.93
C LEU A 156 43.93 16.28 9.96
N MET A 157 45.13 15.98 9.47
CA MET A 157 45.31 15.03 8.36
C MET A 157 45.27 13.56 8.79
N GLY A 158 45.62 13.19 10.02
CA GLY A 158 45.65 11.79 10.49
C GLY A 158 44.38 10.99 10.17
N PRO A 159 43.18 11.44 10.60
CA PRO A 159 41.92 10.76 10.26
C PRO A 159 41.62 10.70 8.76
N ARG A 160 42.07 11.71 7.99
CA ARG A 160 41.89 11.77 6.53
C ARG A 160 42.81 10.79 5.80
N ILE A 161 44.03 10.60 6.30
CA ILE A 161 45.00 9.62 5.82
C ILE A 161 44.49 8.20 6.09
N ASN A 162 44.00 7.90 7.30
CA ASN A 162 43.42 6.58 7.61
C ASN A 162 42.25 6.26 6.67
N ASN A 163 41.32 7.20 6.48
CA ASN A 163 40.19 7.08 5.54
C ASN A 163 40.61 6.95 4.06
N LEU A 164 41.87 7.24 3.70
CA LEU A 164 42.43 7.01 2.38
C LEU A 164 43.10 5.63 2.29
N LEU A 165 43.91 5.27 3.30
CA LEU A 165 44.56 3.96 3.41
C LEU A 165 43.53 2.81 3.44
N ASP A 166 42.42 2.98 4.16
CA ASP A 166 41.37 1.95 4.25
C ASP A 166 40.53 1.85 2.97
N LYS A 167 40.52 2.86 2.10
CA LYS A 167 39.99 2.74 0.73
C LYS A 167 40.95 1.95 -0.14
N ILE A 168 42.22 2.32 -0.17
CA ILE A 168 43.27 1.61 -0.93
C ILE A 168 43.29 0.11 -0.54
N ARG A 169 43.27 -0.21 0.76
CA ARG A 169 43.17 -1.59 1.29
C ARG A 169 41.90 -2.35 0.89
N LYS A 170 40.83 -1.65 0.53
CA LYS A 170 39.56 -2.22 0.08
C LYS A 170 39.53 -2.38 -1.44
N ASP A 171 40.11 -1.44 -2.17
CA ASP A 171 40.20 -1.47 -3.64
C ASP A 171 41.27 -2.48 -4.11
N MET A 172 42.18 -2.91 -3.21
CA MET A 172 43.12 -4.03 -3.38
C MET A 172 42.56 -5.41 -2.94
N LYS A 173 41.23 -5.58 -2.80
CA LYS A 173 40.59 -6.82 -2.34
C LYS A 173 39.38 -7.23 -3.17
#